data_AF-A0A5F8G789-F1
#
_entry.id   AF-A0A5F8G789-F1
#
_cell.length_a   1.000
_cell.length_b   1.000
_cell.length_c   1.000
_cell.angle_alpha   90.00
_cell.angle_beta   90.00
_cell.angle_gamma   90.00
#
_symmetry.space_group_name_H-M   'P 1'
#
loop_
_entity.id
_entity.type
_entity.pdbx_description
1 polymer ?
#
loop_
_entity_poly.entity_id
_entity_poly.type
_entity_poly.pdbx_seq_one_letter_code
_entity_poly.pdbx_strand_id
1 'polypeptide(L)'
;PADQLKEKKNMFVESVNKDIINGLLDDLLESGMITQEKMEELRDENVTTMDKALALIEYVIWKGPEACQLLIKSIWHRDPHLARKMNLPYSSEYGDSVEKFV
;
A
#
# COMPACT_ATOMS: atom_id res chain seq x y z
N PRO A 1 -7.89 -10.11 2.51
CA PRO A 1 -7.09 -8.89 2.26
C PRO A 1 -7.38 -8.23 0.90
N ALA A 2 -7.33 -9.00 -0.20
CA ALA A 2 -7.55 -8.48 -1.56
C ALA A 2 -8.95 -7.88 -1.76
N ASP A 3 -10.02 -8.54 -1.29
CA ASP A 3 -11.39 -8.01 -1.43
C ASP A 3 -11.60 -6.68 -0.70
N GLN A 4 -10.97 -6.51 0.47
CA GLN A 4 -11.05 -5.27 1.25
C GLN A 4 -10.30 -4.13 0.56
N LEU A 5 -9.15 -4.40 -0.06
CA LEU A 5 -8.44 -3.41 -0.86
C LEU A 5 -9.25 -3.01 -2.09
N LYS A 6 -9.91 -3.98 -2.73
CA LYS A 6 -10.78 -3.73 -3.90
C LYS A 6 -11.97 -2.85 -3.55
N GLU A 7 -12.64 -3.13 -2.43
CA GLU A 7 -13.78 -2.34 -1.95
C GLU A 7 -13.35 -0.91 -1.56
N LYS A 8 -12.17 -0.76 -0.97
CA LYS A 8 -11.67 0.53 -0.44
C LYS A 8 -10.73 1.27 -1.37
N LYS A 9 -10.59 0.82 -2.62
CA LYS A 9 -9.64 1.39 -3.58
C LYS A 9 -9.86 2.88 -3.81
N ASN A 10 -11.12 3.31 -3.91
CA ASN A 10 -11.45 4.72 -4.13
C ASN A 10 -11.04 5.58 -2.93
N MET A 11 -11.27 5.08 -1.71
CA MET A 11 -10.88 5.79 -0.48
C MET A 11 -9.36 5.91 -0.35
N PHE A 12 -8.61 4.88 -0.76
CA PHE A 12 -7.15 4.95 -0.84
C PHE A 12 -6.70 6.02 -1.82
N VAL A 13 -7.21 5.96 -3.05
CA VAL A 13 -6.85 6.86 -4.15
C VAL A 13 -7.10 8.34 -3.78
N GLU A 14 -8.19 8.62 -3.08
CA GLU A 14 -8.55 9.97 -2.62
C GLU A 14 -7.73 10.47 -1.42
N SER A 15 -7.19 9.55 -0.61
CA SER A 15 -6.54 9.89 0.67
C SER A 15 -5.02 9.80 0.63
N VAL A 16 -4.46 9.04 -0.32
CA VAL A 16 -3.02 8.80 -0.40
C VAL A 16 -2.32 9.93 -1.15
N ASN A 17 -1.15 10.34 -0.64
CA ASN A 17 -0.31 11.34 -1.29
C ASN A 17 0.84 10.68 -2.06
N LYS A 18 1.53 11.47 -2.88
CA LYS A 18 2.62 10.98 -3.74
C LYS A 18 3.77 10.36 -2.94
N ASP A 19 4.10 10.92 -1.77
CA ASP A 19 5.22 10.45 -0.95
C ASP A 19 4.94 9.06 -0.37
N ILE A 20 3.70 8.83 0.09
CA ILE A 20 3.25 7.51 0.53
C ILE A 20 3.27 6.53 -0.65
N ILE A 21 2.73 6.88 -1.83
CA ILE A 21 2.76 5.99 -3.00
C ILE A 21 4.18 5.57 -3.36
N ASN A 22 5.10 6.53 -3.46
CA ASN A 22 6.50 6.23 -3.77
C ASN A 22 7.11 5.29 -2.73
N GLY A 23 6.85 5.55 -1.45
CA GLY A 23 7.30 4.67 -0.38
C GLY A 23 6.73 3.26 -0.45
N LEU A 24 5.45 3.11 -0.80
CA LEU A 24 4.82 1.79 -0.98
C LEU A 24 5.43 1.04 -2.16
N LEU A 25 5.77 1.74 -3.25
CA LEU A 25 6.47 1.16 -4.40
C LEU A 25 7.89 0.71 -4.01
N ASP A 26 8.61 1.51 -3.23
CA ASP A 26 9.95 1.14 -2.73
C ASP A 26 9.88 -0.12 -1.85
N ASP A 27 8.91 -0.22 -0.93
CA ASP A 27 8.74 -1.40 -0.07
C ASP A 27 8.40 -2.67 -0.89
N LEU A 28 7.58 -2.53 -1.93
CA LEU A 28 7.26 -3.62 -2.85
C LEU A 28 8.47 -4.04 -3.69
N LEU A 29 9.36 -3.11 -4.03
CA LEU A 29 10.59 -3.40 -4.75
C LEU A 29 11.61 -4.09 -3.84
N GLU A 30 11.81 -3.59 -2.63
CA GLU A 30 12.72 -4.17 -1.62
C GLU A 30 12.32 -5.60 -1.24
N SER A 31 11.02 -5.88 -1.16
CA SER A 31 10.49 -7.23 -0.92
C SER A 31 10.60 -8.18 -2.12
N GLY A 32 10.97 -7.67 -3.30
CA GLY A 32 11.03 -8.42 -4.55
C GLY A 32 9.65 -8.77 -5.16
N MET A 33 8.57 -8.14 -4.67
CA MET A 33 7.22 -8.35 -5.19
C MET A 33 7.01 -7.69 -6.56
N ILE A 34 7.76 -6.61 -6.82
CA ILE A 34 7.85 -5.94 -8.13
C ILE A 34 9.30 -5.87 -8.60
N THR A 35 9.48 -5.83 -9.91
CA THR A 35 10.79 -5.53 -10.52
C THR A 35 10.98 -4.02 -10.61
N GLN A 36 12.23 -3.58 -10.73
CA GLN A 36 12.53 -2.16 -10.95
C GLN A 36 11.81 -1.61 -12.18
N GLU A 37 11.81 -2.36 -13.29
CA GLU A 37 11.10 -1.98 -14.52
C GLU A 37 9.59 -1.76 -14.27
N LYS A 38 8.94 -2.67 -13.53
CA LYS A 38 7.51 -2.53 -13.23
C LYS A 38 7.23 -1.37 -12.27
N MET A 39 8.14 -1.10 -11.34
CA MET A 39 8.07 0.04 -10.44
C MET A 39 8.13 1.37 -11.21
N GLU A 40 9.06 1.47 -12.17
CA GLU A 40 9.21 2.62 -13.05
C GLU A 40 7.96 2.80 -13.92
N GLU A 41 7.40 1.72 -14.48
CA GLU A 41 6.14 1.75 -15.23
C GLU A 41 4.98 2.32 -14.38
N LEU A 42 4.76 1.77 -13.18
CA LEU A 42 3.70 2.23 -12.27
C LEU A 42 3.89 3.69 -11.83
N ARG A 43 5.14 4.14 -11.71
CA ARG A 43 5.49 5.49 -11.28
C ARG A 43 5.40 6.51 -12.41
N ASP A 44 5.80 6.14 -13.61
CA ASP A 44 6.09 7.09 -14.69
C ASP A 44 5.01 7.08 -15.79
N GLU A 45 4.24 5.99 -15.97
CA GLU A 45 3.13 5.94 -16.93
C GLU A 45 1.86 6.66 -16.44
N ASN A 46 1.71 6.84 -15.13
CA ASN A 46 0.51 7.44 -14.54
C ASN A 46 0.67 8.96 -14.35
N VAL A 47 -0.24 9.75 -14.94
CA VAL A 47 -0.13 11.21 -14.97
C VAL A 47 -0.46 11.85 -13.63
N THR A 48 -1.47 11.34 -12.92
CA THR A 48 -1.90 11.91 -11.63
C THR A 48 -1.53 11.02 -10.45
N THR A 49 -1.46 11.61 -9.24
CA THR A 49 -1.31 10.87 -7.98
C THR A 49 -2.41 9.82 -7.81
N MET A 50 -3.63 10.14 -8.26
CA MET A 50 -4.77 9.23 -8.19
C MET A 50 -4.60 8.01 -9.11
N ASP A 51 -4.15 8.22 -10.35
CA ASP A 51 -3.90 7.14 -11.30
C ASP A 51 -2.79 6.20 -10.79
N LYS A 52 -1.73 6.77 -10.21
CA LYS A 52 -0.63 5.99 -9.57
C LYS A 52 -1.15 5.12 -8.43
N ALA A 53 -1.97 5.68 -7.56
CA ALA A 53 -2.56 4.97 -6.44
C ALA A 53 -3.47 3.83 -6.89
N LEU A 54 -4.25 4.07 -7.95
CA LEU A 54 -5.14 3.07 -8.53
C LEU A 54 -4.33 1.92 -9.15
N ALA A 55 -3.35 2.25 -9.99
CA ALA A 55 -2.49 1.26 -10.64
C ALA A 55 -1.74 0.40 -9.62
N LEU A 56 -1.25 1.00 -8.53
CA LEU A 56 -0.62 0.29 -7.43
C LEU A 56 -1.57 -0.72 -6.77
N ILE A 57 -2.79 -0.30 -6.42
CA ILE A 57 -3.78 -1.21 -5.80
C ILE A 57 -4.16 -2.34 -6.74
N GLU A 58 -4.45 -2.01 -8.00
CA GLU A 58 -4.86 -3.02 -8.99
C GLU A 58 -3.73 -4.02 -9.25
N TYR A 59 -2.48 -3.54 -9.26
CA TYR A 59 -1.31 -4.39 -9.37
C TYR A 59 -1.17 -5.36 -8.19
N VAL A 60 -1.25 -4.88 -6.93
CA VAL A 60 -1.09 -5.79 -5.78
C VAL A 60 -2.24 -6.80 -5.67
N ILE A 61 -3.45 -6.41 -6.06
CA ILE A 61 -4.61 -7.31 -6.13
C ILE A 61 -4.37 -8.39 -7.19
N TRP A 62 -3.87 -7.99 -8.37
CA TRP A 62 -3.52 -8.92 -9.44
C TRP A 62 -2.39 -9.87 -9.04
N LYS A 63 -1.39 -9.37 -8.31
CA LYS A 63 -0.26 -10.17 -7.85
C LYS A 63 -0.66 -11.24 -6.85
N GLY A 64 -1.59 -10.93 -5.95
CA GLY A 64 -2.17 -11.90 -5.03
C GLY A 64 -2.11 -11.49 -3.55
N PRO A 65 -2.52 -12.41 -2.67
CA PRO A 65 -2.69 -12.14 -1.25
C PRO A 65 -1.42 -11.69 -0.53
N GLU A 66 -0.25 -12.19 -0.89
CA GLU A 66 1.04 -11.85 -0.29
C GLU A 66 1.39 -10.38 -0.52
N ALA A 67 1.26 -9.90 -1.77
CA ALA A 67 1.47 -8.50 -2.12
C ALA A 67 0.44 -7.59 -1.43
N CYS A 68 -0.82 -8.04 -1.32
CA CYS A 68 -1.85 -7.30 -0.58
C CYS A 68 -1.51 -7.14 0.91
N GLN A 69 -1.00 -8.20 1.54
CA GLN A 69 -0.61 -8.15 2.96
C GLN A 69 0.56 -7.21 3.18
N LEU A 70 1.58 -7.27 2.30
CA LEU A 70 2.71 -6.37 2.37
C LEU A 70 2.28 -4.91 2.19
N LEU A 71 1.41 -4.62 1.22
CA LEU A 71 0.88 -3.26 1.02
C LEU A 71 0.20 -2.74 2.30
N ILE A 72 -0.66 -3.55 2.93
CA ILE A 72 -1.34 -3.18 4.18
C ILE A 72 -0.32 -2.89 5.28
N LYS A 73 0.71 -3.73 5.41
CA LYS A 73 1.78 -3.55 6.40
C LYS A 73 2.56 -2.26 6.16
N SER A 74 2.93 -1.99 4.91
CA SER A 74 3.62 -0.75 4.53
C SER A 74 2.78 0.50 4.76
N ILE A 75 1.46 0.44 4.49
CA ILE A 75 0.54 1.54 4.83
C ILE A 75 0.54 1.78 6.34
N TRP A 76 0.47 0.74 7.17
CA TRP A 76 0.54 0.88 8.62
C TRP A 76 1.85 1.47 9.12
N HIS A 77 2.98 1.11 8.49
CA HIS A 77 4.29 1.63 8.87
C HIS A 77 4.46 3.11 8.49
N ARG A 78 3.95 3.51 7.33
CA ARG A 78 4.15 4.86 6.76
C ARG A 78 3.08 5.85 7.21
N ASP A 79 1.82 5.43 7.26
CA ASP A 79 0.70 6.26 7.68
C ASP A 79 -0.37 5.43 8.42
N PRO A 80 -0.22 5.27 9.75
CA PRO A 80 -1.23 4.65 10.59
C PRO A 80 -2.60 5.36 10.57
N HIS A 81 -2.65 6.66 10.27
CA HIS A 81 -3.92 7.39 10.18
C HIS A 81 -4.68 7.00 8.92
N LEU A 82 -3.99 6.90 7.79
CA LEU A 82 -4.56 6.36 6.55
C LEU A 82 -5.02 4.91 6.73
N ALA A 83 -4.22 4.08 7.39
CA ALA A 83 -4.57 2.68 7.67
C ALA A 83 -5.88 2.56 8.48
N ARG A 84 -6.02 3.38 9.53
CA ARG A 84 -7.24 3.46 10.36
C ARG A 84 -8.42 4.04 9.58
N LYS A 85 -8.21 5.09 8.78
CA LYS A 85 -9.26 5.68 7.93
C LYS A 85 -9.82 4.66 6.95
N MET A 86 -8.96 3.84 6.38
CA MET A 86 -9.33 2.73 5.51
C MET A 86 -9.78 1.47 6.28
N ASN A 87 -9.82 1.50 7.61
CA ASN A 87 -10.19 0.35 8.44
C ASN A 87 -9.47 -0.93 7.98
N LEU A 88 -8.17 -0.84 7.72
CA LEU A 88 -7.35 -1.97 7.27
C LEU A 88 -6.99 -2.86 8.47
N PRO A 89 -6.93 -4.19 8.29
CA PRO A 89 -6.52 -5.07 9.37
C PRO A 89 -5.09 -4.72 9.79
N TYR A 90 -4.87 -4.60 11.10
CA TYR A 90 -3.52 -4.43 11.62
C TYR A 90 -2.75 -5.73 11.38
N SER A 91 -1.66 -5.66 10.62
CA SER A 91 -0.74 -6.78 10.45
C SER A 91 0.23 -6.74 11.63
N SER A 92 -0.09 -7.47 12.71
CA SER A 92 0.75 -7.53 13.92
C SER A 92 2.01 -8.40 13.76
N GLU A 93 2.33 -8.84 12.55
CA GLU A 93 3.51 -9.64 12.30
C GLU A 93 4.73 -8.71 12.13
N TYR A 94 5.45 -8.58 13.25
CA TYR A 94 6.55 -7.65 13.58
C TYR A 94 6.11 -6.33 14.21
N GLY A 95 5.73 -6.38 15.49
CA GLY A 95 5.55 -5.16 16.29
C GLY A 95 4.97 -5.32 17.68
N ASP A 96 5.01 -6.49 18.31
CA ASP A 96 4.76 -6.60 19.75
C ASP A 96 5.95 -5.96 20.48
N SER A 97 5.97 -4.62 20.62
CA SER A 97 6.83 -3.88 21.57
C SER A 97 6.57 -2.37 21.76
N VAL A 98 5.66 -1.68 21.06
CA VAL A 98 5.33 -0.27 21.37
C VAL A 98 3.84 -0.03 21.10
N GLU A 99 2.94 0.38 21.98
CA GLU A 99 2.98 0.96 23.33
C GLU A 99 1.83 0.39 24.17
N LYS A 100 2.17 -0.10 25.36
CA LYS A 100 1.37 0.14 26.56
C LYS A 100 1.47 1.65 26.83
N PHE A 101 0.43 2.29 27.38
CA PHE A 101 0.21 3.75 27.56
C PHE A 101 -0.50 4.40 26.35
N VAL A 102 -1.71 4.95 26.44
CA VAL A 102 -2.49 5.58 27.52
C VAL A 102 -3.93 5.09 27.52
#